data_AF-A0A853EPS6-F1
#
_entry.id   AF-A0A853EPS6-F1
#
_cell.length_a   1.000
_cell.length_b   1.000
_cell.length_c   1.000
_cell.angle_alpha   90.00
_cell.angle_beta   90.00
_cell.angle_gamma   90.00
#
_symmetry.space_group_name_H-M   'P 1'
#
loop_
_entity.id
_entity.type
_entity.pdbx_description
1 polymer ?
#
loop_
_entity_poly.entity_id
_entity_poly.type
_entity_poly.pdbx_seq_one_letter_code
_entity_poly.pdbx_strand_id
1 'polypeptide(L)'
;GLGRPQAPWDGPTAQGPAQARGARTPLVATTEVGRREGDDPEALVRRFHHTYGLPIQTDGPSLERRSLEMRMSLIAEEFAELTGAVYGPAARAEIEAAYTRAVAGDEGTRDVVESADALADLIYVIYGMALETGIDLAAVLAEVQRSNMSKLGADGRPIYREDGKVLKGPGYFPPDVAGALRAGMG
;
A
#
# COMPACT_ATOMS: atom_id res chain seq x y z
N GLY A 1 2.24 -21.40 33.54
CA GLY A 1 3.09 -20.90 32.43
C GLY A 1 2.33 -19.81 31.69
N LEU A 2 3.02 -18.86 31.07
CA LEU A 2 2.42 -17.67 30.41
C LEU A 2 2.81 -17.61 28.92
N GLY A 3 1.80 -17.51 28.04
CA GLY A 3 1.75 -17.27 26.57
C GLY A 3 2.92 -17.72 25.65
N ARG A 4 2.63 -18.44 24.55
CA ARG A 4 3.44 -18.35 23.30
C ARG A 4 3.02 -17.03 22.62
N PRO A 5 3.91 -16.24 22.02
CA PRO A 5 3.48 -15.34 20.96
C PRO A 5 3.08 -16.21 19.75
N GLN A 6 1.82 -16.12 19.34
CA GLN A 6 1.40 -16.48 17.97
C GLN A 6 1.90 -15.39 17.00
N ALA A 7 1.90 -15.69 15.70
CA ALA A 7 2.06 -14.63 14.69
C ALA A 7 0.90 -13.61 14.84
N PRO A 8 1.07 -12.32 14.46
CA PRO A 8 0.33 -11.25 15.13
C PRO A 8 -1.16 -11.13 14.80
N TRP A 9 -1.68 -11.87 13.82
CA TRP A 9 -2.99 -11.61 13.24
C TRP A 9 -3.62 -12.86 12.59
N ASP A 10 -4.79 -13.27 13.08
CA ASP A 10 -5.57 -14.46 12.64
C ASP A 10 -6.93 -14.06 12.00
N GLY A 11 -7.15 -12.76 11.72
CA GLY A 11 -8.44 -12.22 11.26
C GLY A 11 -9.59 -12.30 12.28
N PRO A 12 -10.81 -11.85 11.92
CA PRO A 12 -11.95 -11.82 12.82
C PRO A 12 -12.67 -13.17 12.94
N THR A 13 -11.97 -14.24 13.35
CA THR A 13 -12.62 -15.49 13.82
C THR A 13 -12.08 -15.97 15.18
N ALA A 14 -12.90 -16.74 15.90
CA ALA A 14 -12.80 -16.83 17.36
C ALA A 14 -12.21 -18.14 17.93
N GLN A 15 -11.51 -17.99 19.06
CA GLN A 15 -11.20 -19.00 20.12
C GLN A 15 -9.91 -19.88 20.03
N GLY A 16 -8.96 -19.67 20.96
CA GLY A 16 -8.24 -20.79 21.65
C GLY A 16 -6.68 -20.86 21.54
N PRO A 17 -5.89 -20.97 22.64
CA PRO A 17 -4.43 -20.69 22.62
C PRO A 17 -3.43 -21.79 23.11
N ALA A 18 -2.10 -21.55 23.04
CA ALA A 18 -1.00 -22.43 23.55
C ALA A 18 0.32 -21.72 24.07
N GLN A 19 1.49 -22.41 24.13
CA GLN A 19 2.66 -22.03 24.99
C GLN A 19 4.12 -22.13 24.42
N ALA A 20 4.94 -21.06 24.56
CA ALA A 20 6.45 -20.99 24.59
C ALA A 20 7.30 -20.78 23.30
N ARG A 21 8.35 -19.96 23.16
CA ARG A 21 8.99 -18.80 23.84
C ARG A 21 10.37 -18.62 23.15
N GLY A 22 10.81 -17.38 22.88
CA GLY A 22 12.14 -17.01 22.37
C GLY A 22 12.61 -15.69 22.98
N ALA A 23 13.89 -15.31 22.82
CA ALA A 23 14.51 -14.18 23.56
C ALA A 23 13.93 -12.79 23.20
N ARG A 24 13.93 -11.86 24.16
CA ARG A 24 13.33 -10.51 24.02
C ARG A 24 14.35 -9.47 23.54
N THR A 25 14.13 -8.93 22.35
CA THR A 25 14.64 -7.61 21.96
C THR A 25 13.88 -6.52 22.76
N PRO A 26 14.52 -5.41 23.17
CA PRO A 26 13.79 -4.32 23.83
C PRO A 26 12.82 -3.64 22.86
N LEU A 27 11.54 -3.62 23.22
CA LEU A 27 10.56 -2.75 22.55
C LEU A 27 10.74 -1.33 23.08
N VAL A 28 11.01 -0.38 22.18
CA VAL A 28 11.08 1.04 22.52
C VAL A 28 9.68 1.54 22.87
N ALA A 29 9.55 2.25 24.00
CA ALA A 29 8.29 2.87 24.37
C ALA A 29 8.03 4.07 23.45
N THR A 30 6.99 3.98 22.61
CA THR A 30 6.56 5.06 21.72
C THR A 30 5.88 6.16 22.53
N THR A 31 6.65 7.15 23.00
CA THR A 31 6.11 8.46 23.37
C THR A 31 5.44 9.11 22.16
N GLU A 32 4.30 9.76 22.35
CA GLU A 32 3.51 10.37 21.27
C GLU A 32 4.36 11.28 20.38
N VAL A 33 4.72 10.80 19.20
CA VAL A 33 5.43 11.56 18.17
C VAL A 33 4.41 12.46 17.47
N GLY A 34 4.74 13.74 17.27
CA GLY A 34 3.86 14.68 16.57
C GLY A 34 3.52 14.17 15.17
N ARG A 35 2.23 14.21 14.82
CA ARG A 35 1.68 13.63 13.57
C ARG A 35 2.39 14.20 12.33
N ARG A 36 3.12 13.33 11.63
CA ARG A 36 3.83 13.63 10.37
C ARG A 36 2.87 13.52 9.20
N GLU A 37 3.20 14.15 8.08
CA GLU A 37 2.38 14.08 6.86
C GLU A 37 2.18 12.62 6.37
N GLY A 38 3.20 11.77 6.52
CA GLY A 38 3.14 10.35 6.19
C GLY A 38 2.31 9.47 7.13
N ASP A 39 1.89 9.98 8.30
CA ASP A 39 1.09 9.23 9.28
C ASP A 39 -0.43 9.27 8.94
N ASP A 40 -0.82 9.81 7.78
CA ASP A 40 -2.19 9.79 7.24
C ASP A 40 -2.20 9.47 5.73
N PRO A 41 -2.06 8.20 5.32
CA PRO A 41 -1.96 7.81 3.91
C PRO A 41 -3.23 8.15 3.12
N GLU A 42 -4.40 8.07 3.76
CA GLU A 42 -5.67 8.39 3.12
C GLU A 42 -5.71 9.87 2.73
N ALA A 43 -5.26 10.77 3.60
CA ALA A 43 -5.17 12.19 3.28
C ALA A 43 -4.22 12.47 2.10
N LEU A 44 -3.10 11.75 1.99
CA LEU A 44 -2.17 11.88 0.86
C LEU A 44 -2.82 11.44 -0.45
N VAL A 45 -3.44 10.26 -0.47
CA VAL A 45 -4.14 9.71 -1.65
C VAL A 45 -5.35 10.57 -2.03
N ARG A 46 -6.10 11.08 -1.05
CA ARG A 46 -7.25 11.98 -1.24
C ARG A 46 -6.81 13.31 -1.87
N ARG A 47 -5.68 13.89 -1.42
CA ARG A 47 -5.08 15.08 -2.04
C ARG A 47 -4.60 14.79 -3.46
N PHE A 48 -3.93 13.65 -3.69
CA PHE A 48 -3.55 13.23 -5.04
C PHE A 48 -4.78 13.09 -5.95
N HIS A 49 -5.84 12.42 -5.50
CA HIS A 49 -7.09 12.32 -6.26
C HIS A 49 -7.68 13.69 -6.59
N HIS A 50 -7.74 14.62 -5.63
CA HIS A 50 -8.25 15.97 -5.88
C HIS A 50 -7.41 16.74 -6.92
N THR A 51 -6.08 16.73 -6.77
CA THR A 51 -5.15 17.40 -7.70
C THR A 51 -5.20 16.80 -9.11
N TYR A 52 -5.32 15.48 -9.21
CA TYR A 52 -5.35 14.75 -10.49
C TYR A 52 -6.77 14.41 -10.96
N GLY A 53 -7.81 15.09 -10.46
CA GLY A 53 -9.19 14.90 -10.92
C GLY A 53 -9.72 13.46 -10.87
N LEU A 54 -9.12 12.60 -10.04
CA LEU A 54 -9.43 11.16 -9.98
C LEU A 54 -10.69 10.92 -9.14
N PRO A 55 -11.47 9.86 -9.42
CA PRO A 55 -12.73 9.62 -8.73
C PRO A 55 -12.57 9.48 -7.22
N ILE A 56 -13.42 10.19 -6.47
CA ILE A 56 -13.69 9.98 -5.05
C ILE A 56 -15.20 9.73 -4.97
N GLN A 57 -15.60 8.52 -4.59
CA GLN A 57 -17.01 8.14 -4.53
C GLN A 57 -17.64 8.58 -3.20
N THR A 58 -18.88 9.05 -3.24
CA THR A 58 -19.65 9.51 -2.07
C THR A 58 -21.08 8.94 -2.04
N ASP A 59 -21.43 8.11 -3.03
CA ASP A 59 -22.71 7.43 -3.27
C ASP A 59 -22.77 6.03 -2.64
N GLY A 60 -21.72 5.61 -1.92
CA GLY A 60 -21.63 4.34 -1.20
C GLY A 60 -20.60 3.36 -1.75
N PRO A 61 -20.30 2.27 -1.01
CA PRO A 61 -19.36 1.26 -1.43
C PRO A 61 -19.95 0.44 -2.59
N SER A 62 -19.20 0.30 -3.68
CA SER A 62 -19.58 -0.50 -4.84
C SER A 62 -18.35 -0.83 -5.67
N LEU A 63 -18.30 -2.08 -6.14
CA LEU A 63 -17.28 -2.60 -7.04
C LEU A 63 -17.69 -2.50 -8.52
N GLU A 64 -18.94 -2.14 -8.82
CA GLU A 64 -19.47 -1.91 -10.17
C GLU A 64 -19.00 -0.55 -10.74
N ARG A 65 -17.68 -0.37 -10.77
CA ARG A 65 -17.00 0.88 -11.15
C ARG A 65 -16.05 0.57 -12.30
N ARG A 66 -16.11 1.37 -13.37
CA ARG A 66 -15.18 1.29 -14.53
C ARG A 66 -13.69 1.36 -14.15
N SER A 67 -13.36 1.84 -12.96
CA SER A 67 -11.99 1.91 -12.45
C SER A 67 -11.52 0.64 -11.72
N LEU A 68 -12.37 -0.37 -11.50
CA LEU A 68 -12.03 -1.54 -10.67
C LEU A 68 -10.82 -2.30 -11.22
N GLU A 69 -10.83 -2.65 -12.51
CA GLU A 69 -9.74 -3.39 -13.17
C GLU A 69 -8.40 -2.64 -13.07
N MET A 70 -8.41 -1.32 -13.25
CA MET A 70 -7.24 -0.46 -13.04
C MET A 70 -6.78 -0.47 -11.58
N ARG A 71 -7.69 -0.47 -10.60
CA ARG A 71 -7.32 -0.51 -9.18
C ARG A 71 -6.70 -1.86 -8.79
N MET A 72 -7.27 -2.96 -9.27
CA MET A 72 -6.72 -4.30 -9.05
C MET A 72 -5.35 -4.47 -9.71
N SER A 73 -5.17 -3.99 -10.94
CA SER A 73 -3.87 -4.07 -11.63
C SER A 73 -2.79 -3.22 -10.97
N LEU A 74 -3.12 -2.05 -10.41
CA LEU A 74 -2.16 -1.27 -9.60
C LEU A 74 -1.75 -2.00 -8.32
N ILE A 75 -2.70 -2.63 -7.60
CA ILE A 75 -2.38 -3.42 -6.39
C ILE A 75 -1.48 -4.61 -6.75
N ALA A 76 -1.75 -5.29 -7.86
CA ALA A 76 -0.94 -6.40 -8.35
C ALA A 76 0.46 -5.96 -8.83
N GLU A 77 0.57 -4.80 -9.51
CA GLU A 77 1.83 -4.17 -9.94
C GLU A 77 2.73 -3.97 -8.71
N GLU A 78 2.25 -3.26 -7.68
CA GLU A 78 3.01 -2.97 -6.45
C GLU A 78 3.35 -4.23 -5.63
N PHE A 79 2.45 -5.21 -5.54
CA PHE A 79 2.74 -6.48 -4.84
C PHE A 79 3.80 -7.34 -5.57
N ALA A 80 3.79 -7.33 -6.91
CA ALA A 80 4.83 -7.96 -7.71
C ALA A 80 6.17 -7.22 -7.61
N GLU A 81 6.15 -5.88 -7.54
CA GLU A 81 7.35 -5.06 -7.29
C GLU A 81 7.97 -5.40 -5.92
N LEU A 82 7.16 -5.45 -4.86
CA LEU A 82 7.60 -5.83 -3.51
C LEU A 82 8.17 -7.26 -3.47
N THR A 83 7.47 -8.22 -4.10
CA THR A 83 7.97 -9.60 -4.24
C THR A 83 9.31 -9.64 -4.97
N GLY A 84 9.47 -8.83 -6.03
CA GLY A 84 10.72 -8.71 -6.77
C GLY A 84 11.87 -8.09 -5.96
N ALA A 85 11.57 -7.10 -5.11
CA ALA A 85 12.54 -6.46 -4.25
C ALA A 85 13.05 -7.39 -3.13
N VAL A 86 12.18 -8.24 -2.59
CA VAL A 86 12.51 -9.17 -1.48
C VAL A 86 13.10 -10.50 -1.99
N TYR A 87 12.56 -11.07 -3.06
CA TYR A 87 12.88 -12.44 -3.53
C TYR A 87 13.51 -12.50 -4.94
N GLY A 88 13.67 -11.36 -5.61
CA GLY A 88 14.32 -11.25 -6.92
C GLY A 88 13.37 -11.34 -8.13
N PRO A 89 13.88 -11.04 -9.34
CA PRO A 89 13.05 -10.81 -10.53
C PRO A 89 12.28 -12.04 -11.01
N ALA A 90 12.77 -13.26 -10.74
CA ALA A 90 12.04 -14.49 -11.07
C ALA A 90 10.74 -14.62 -10.24
N ALA A 91 10.79 -14.30 -8.94
CA ALA A 91 9.61 -14.34 -8.07
C ALA A 91 8.57 -13.28 -8.47
N ARG A 92 9.03 -12.08 -8.88
CA ARG A 92 8.15 -11.05 -9.49
C ARG A 92 7.42 -11.58 -10.72
N ALA A 93 8.14 -12.18 -11.66
CA ALA A 93 7.54 -12.71 -12.90
C ALA A 93 6.50 -13.80 -12.64
N GLU A 94 6.69 -14.65 -11.63
CA GLU A 94 5.68 -15.63 -11.22
C GLU A 94 4.40 -14.99 -10.68
N ILE A 95 4.49 -13.91 -9.89
CA ILE A 95 3.32 -13.16 -9.42
C ILE A 95 2.60 -12.44 -10.57
N GLU A 96 3.34 -11.80 -11.48
CA GLU A 96 2.75 -11.15 -12.68
C GLU A 96 2.01 -12.17 -13.56
N ALA A 97 2.60 -13.35 -13.77
CA ALA A 97 1.98 -14.44 -14.51
C ALA A 97 0.78 -15.06 -13.77
N ALA A 98 0.83 -15.17 -12.44
CA ALA A 98 -0.27 -15.65 -11.62
C ALA A 98 -1.46 -14.68 -11.65
N TYR A 99 -1.22 -13.37 -11.52
CA TYR A 99 -2.26 -12.35 -11.63
C TYR A 99 -2.91 -12.34 -13.03
N THR A 100 -2.11 -12.48 -14.09
CA THR A 100 -2.64 -12.61 -15.46
C THR A 100 -3.60 -13.80 -15.61
N ARG A 101 -3.28 -14.96 -15.00
CA ARG A 101 -4.17 -16.12 -14.98
C ARG A 101 -5.42 -15.89 -14.12
N ALA A 102 -5.29 -15.18 -13.00
CA ALA A 102 -6.43 -14.86 -12.12
C ALA A 102 -7.45 -13.93 -12.81
N VAL A 103 -6.99 -12.89 -13.51
CA VAL A 103 -7.85 -11.99 -14.30
C VAL A 103 -8.54 -12.75 -15.44
N ALA A 104 -7.85 -13.68 -16.11
CA ALA A 104 -8.45 -14.54 -17.13
C ALA A 104 -9.48 -15.55 -16.59
N GLY A 105 -9.50 -15.78 -15.27
CA GLY A 105 -10.46 -16.62 -14.56
C GLY A 105 -11.58 -15.85 -13.85
N ASP A 106 -11.78 -14.56 -14.18
CA ASP A 106 -12.82 -13.74 -13.55
C ASP A 106 -14.23 -14.29 -13.79
N GLU A 107 -14.90 -14.68 -12.70
CA GLU A 107 -16.28 -15.19 -12.71
C GLU A 107 -17.33 -14.07 -12.79
N GLY A 108 -16.91 -12.79 -12.76
CA GLY A 108 -17.80 -11.62 -12.73
C GLY A 108 -18.48 -11.41 -11.37
N THR A 109 -18.08 -12.14 -10.33
CA THR A 109 -18.59 -12.02 -8.97
C THR A 109 -17.85 -10.89 -8.22
N ARG A 110 -18.58 -10.11 -7.42
CA ARG A 110 -18.06 -8.91 -6.73
C ARG A 110 -18.63 -8.80 -5.32
N ASP A 111 -17.87 -9.25 -4.32
CA ASP A 111 -18.26 -9.10 -2.91
C ASP A 111 -17.65 -7.83 -2.31
N VAL A 112 -18.50 -6.88 -1.96
CA VAL A 112 -18.11 -5.57 -1.39
C VAL A 112 -17.59 -5.69 0.04
N VAL A 113 -18.06 -6.67 0.82
CA VAL A 113 -17.69 -6.84 2.23
C VAL A 113 -16.33 -7.52 2.31
N GLU A 114 -16.17 -8.67 1.65
CA GLU A 114 -14.89 -9.39 1.61
C GLU A 114 -13.78 -8.54 0.98
N SER A 115 -14.09 -7.74 -0.04
CA SER A 115 -13.11 -6.81 -0.64
C SER A 115 -12.72 -5.67 0.31
N ALA A 116 -13.61 -5.24 1.20
CA ALA A 116 -13.29 -4.20 2.19
C ALA A 116 -12.43 -4.75 3.32
N ASP A 117 -12.68 -5.98 3.76
CA ASP A 117 -11.86 -6.71 4.74
C ASP A 117 -10.45 -6.93 4.19
N ALA A 118 -10.32 -7.52 2.99
CA ALA A 118 -9.03 -7.74 2.34
C ALA A 118 -8.21 -6.45 2.09
N LEU A 119 -8.87 -5.32 1.82
CA LEU A 119 -8.19 -4.02 1.71
C LEU A 119 -7.66 -3.52 3.06
N ALA A 120 -8.39 -3.74 4.15
CA ALA A 120 -7.94 -3.41 5.50
C ALA A 120 -6.76 -4.30 5.93
N ASP A 121 -6.84 -5.59 5.63
CA ASP A 121 -5.80 -6.59 5.93
C ASP A 121 -4.49 -6.27 5.23
N LEU A 122 -4.54 -5.96 3.92
CA LEU A 122 -3.37 -5.56 3.15
C LEU A 122 -2.68 -4.34 3.78
N ILE A 123 -3.45 -3.32 4.19
CA ILE A 123 -2.90 -2.16 4.91
C ILE A 123 -2.24 -2.61 6.23
N TYR A 124 -2.91 -3.47 7.00
CA TYR A 124 -2.43 -3.91 8.31
C TYR A 124 -1.11 -4.70 8.22
N VAL A 125 -1.00 -5.64 7.27
CA VAL A 125 0.23 -6.44 7.09
C VAL A 125 1.37 -5.64 6.45
N ILE A 126 1.08 -4.65 5.59
CA ILE A 126 2.10 -3.72 5.06
C ILE A 126 2.71 -2.89 6.19
N TYR A 127 1.89 -2.35 7.10
CA TYR A 127 2.38 -1.65 8.28
C TYR A 127 3.12 -2.59 9.25
N GLY A 128 2.64 -3.82 9.44
CA GLY A 128 3.34 -4.85 10.20
C GLY A 128 4.75 -5.11 9.66
N MET A 129 4.89 -5.35 8.36
CA MET A 129 6.18 -5.53 7.71
C MET A 129 7.10 -4.31 7.90
N ALA A 130 6.60 -3.10 7.73
CA ALA A 130 7.39 -1.89 7.91
C ALA A 130 7.93 -1.76 9.35
N LEU A 131 7.08 -2.02 10.35
CA LEU A 131 7.46 -2.01 11.76
C LEU A 131 8.49 -3.11 12.11
N GLU A 132 8.30 -4.33 11.62
CA GLU A 132 9.21 -5.45 11.88
C GLU A 132 10.58 -5.29 11.17
N THR A 133 10.61 -4.62 10.02
CA THR A 133 11.84 -4.36 9.25
C THR A 133 12.51 -3.02 9.59
N GLY A 134 11.89 -2.18 10.43
CA GLY A 134 12.43 -0.86 10.81
C GLY A 134 12.34 0.20 9.70
N ILE A 135 11.46 0.00 8.71
CA ILE A 135 11.20 0.98 7.65
C ILE A 135 10.27 2.07 8.19
N ASP A 136 10.73 3.32 8.25
CA ASP A 136 9.86 4.47 8.53
C ASP A 136 8.96 4.77 7.32
N LEU A 137 7.89 3.97 7.18
CA LEU A 137 7.00 4.01 6.04
C LEU A 137 6.30 5.38 5.90
N ALA A 138 6.12 6.14 6.99
CA ALA A 138 5.59 7.49 6.91
C ALA A 138 6.55 8.45 6.18
N ALA A 139 7.85 8.42 6.50
CA ALA A 139 8.84 9.23 5.78
C ALA A 139 8.88 8.85 4.29
N VAL A 140 8.79 7.55 3.97
CA VAL A 140 8.73 7.06 2.59
C VAL A 140 7.45 7.53 1.88
N LEU A 141 6.28 7.44 2.53
CA LEU A 141 4.99 7.89 1.97
C LEU A 141 4.96 9.40 1.70
N ALA A 142 5.54 10.20 2.59
CA ALA A 142 5.66 11.65 2.37
C ALA A 142 6.52 11.97 1.13
N GLU A 143 7.63 11.26 0.94
CA GLU A 143 8.50 11.42 -0.24
C GLU A 143 7.84 10.90 -1.54
N VAL A 144 7.19 9.74 -1.49
CA VAL A 144 6.39 9.21 -2.61
C VAL A 144 5.29 10.19 -2.99
N GLN A 145 4.61 10.79 -2.01
CA GLN A 145 3.62 11.82 -2.25
C GLN A 145 4.24 13.08 -2.85
N ARG A 146 5.40 13.54 -2.38
CA ARG A 146 6.13 14.68 -2.97
C ARG A 146 6.44 14.45 -4.45
N SER A 147 6.91 13.25 -4.81
CA SER A 147 7.12 12.84 -6.21
C SER A 147 5.80 12.75 -6.98
N ASN A 148 4.76 12.14 -6.42
CA ASN A 148 3.45 12.02 -7.07
C ASN A 148 2.84 13.39 -7.41
N MET A 149 3.05 14.40 -6.58
CA MET A 149 2.58 15.77 -6.82
C MET A 149 3.37 16.50 -7.94
N SER A 150 4.53 15.99 -8.36
CA SER A 150 5.35 16.57 -9.44
C SER A 150 4.93 16.15 -10.87
N LYS A 151 3.99 15.20 -11.00
CA LYS A 151 3.58 14.60 -12.29
C LYS A 151 2.74 15.54 -13.19
N LEU A 152 2.39 16.75 -12.76
CA LEU A 152 1.61 17.71 -13.56
C LEU A 152 2.32 18.11 -14.87
N GLY A 153 1.51 18.38 -15.90
CA GLY A 153 1.93 18.90 -17.20
C GLY A 153 2.50 20.33 -17.13
N ALA A 154 3.05 20.81 -18.25
CA ALA A 154 3.64 22.15 -18.35
C ALA A 154 2.64 23.29 -18.10
N ASP A 155 1.34 23.03 -18.28
CA ASP A 155 0.22 23.93 -18.02
C ASP A 155 -0.35 23.79 -16.59
N GLY A 156 0.30 22.99 -15.73
CA GLY A 156 -0.17 22.66 -14.39
C GLY A 156 -1.35 21.69 -14.36
N ARG A 157 -1.71 21.04 -15.48
CA ARG A 157 -2.82 20.10 -15.55
C ARG A 157 -2.36 18.64 -15.53
N PRO A 158 -3.21 17.72 -15.03
CA PRO A 158 -2.98 16.28 -15.16
C PRO A 158 -2.81 15.82 -16.61
N ILE A 159 -1.93 14.85 -16.82
CA ILE A 159 -1.82 14.08 -18.07
C ILE A 159 -2.30 12.66 -17.77
N TYR A 160 -3.19 12.11 -18.60
CA TYR A 160 -3.76 10.76 -18.41
C TYR A 160 -3.48 9.86 -19.62
N ARG A 161 -3.40 8.56 -19.35
CA ARG A 161 -3.59 7.49 -20.35
C ARG A 161 -5.09 7.18 -20.50
N GLU A 162 -5.47 6.49 -21.58
CA GLU A 162 -6.86 6.12 -21.89
C GLU A 162 -7.57 5.34 -20.77
N ASP A 163 -6.83 4.55 -19.98
CA ASP A 163 -7.33 3.80 -18.82
C ASP A 163 -7.48 4.64 -17.55
N GLY A 164 -7.03 5.89 -17.56
CA GLY A 164 -7.03 6.79 -16.40
C GLY A 164 -5.72 6.81 -15.58
N LYS A 165 -4.68 6.04 -15.95
CA LYS A 165 -3.37 6.11 -15.24
C LYS A 165 -2.75 7.50 -15.46
N VAL A 166 -2.38 8.18 -14.36
CA VAL A 166 -1.69 9.48 -14.39
C VAL A 166 -0.29 9.31 -14.95
N LEU A 167 0.03 10.07 -15.99
CA LEU A 167 1.32 10.07 -16.67
C LEU A 167 2.29 11.12 -16.07
N LYS A 168 3.58 10.96 -16.36
CA LYS A 168 4.65 11.83 -15.86
C LYS A 168 4.77 13.08 -16.74
N GLY A 169 4.42 14.25 -16.21
CA GLY A 169 4.70 15.54 -16.84
C GLY A 169 6.17 15.95 -16.80
N PRO A 170 6.54 17.08 -17.43
CA PRO A 170 7.94 17.50 -17.62
C PRO A 170 8.63 17.96 -16.33
N GLY A 171 7.87 18.33 -15.30
CA GLY A 171 8.40 18.66 -13.96
C GLY A 171 8.61 17.45 -13.04
N TYR A 172 8.36 16.23 -13.53
CA TYR A 172 8.44 15.01 -12.72
C TYR A 172 9.87 14.73 -12.24
N PHE A 173 9.99 14.40 -10.95
CA PHE A 173 11.16 13.74 -10.37
C PHE A 173 10.74 12.42 -9.70
N PRO A 174 11.57 11.36 -9.76
CA PRO A 174 11.34 10.14 -8.99
C PRO A 174 11.50 10.39 -7.49
N PRO A 175 10.88 9.56 -6.61
CA PRO A 175 11.04 9.69 -5.18
C PRO A 175 12.44 9.27 -4.71
N ASP A 176 13.09 10.07 -3.86
CA ASP A 176 14.33 9.70 -3.17
C ASP A 176 14.02 8.87 -1.92
N VAL A 177 13.54 7.63 -2.15
CA VAL A 177 13.25 6.67 -1.06
C VAL A 177 14.49 6.40 -0.22
N ALA A 178 15.69 6.38 -0.82
CA ALA A 178 16.94 6.21 -0.09
C ALA A 178 17.22 7.40 0.85
N GLY A 179 16.88 8.63 0.43
CA GLY A 179 16.90 9.83 1.27
C GLY A 179 15.90 9.78 2.42
N ALA A 180 14.65 9.38 2.14
CA ALA A 180 13.62 9.21 3.16
C ALA A 180 14.04 8.19 4.24
N LEU A 181 14.59 7.04 3.82
CA LEU A 181 15.10 6.01 4.74
C LEU A 181 16.30 6.50 5.57
N ARG A 182 17.17 7.37 5.02
CA ARG A 182 18.25 8.00 5.80
C ARG A 182 17.73 9.02 6.81
N ALA A 183 16.69 9.77 6.46
CA ALA A 183 16.09 10.78 7.33
C ALA A 183 15.31 10.18 8.50
N GLY A 184 14.63 9.04 8.32
CA GLY A 184 13.89 8.34 9.36
C GLY A 184 14.75 7.63 10.43
N MET A 185 16.09 7.67 10.31
CA MET A 185 17.03 7.15 11.32
C MET A 185 17.55 8.24 12.29
N GLY A 186 17.08 9.49 12.16
CA GLY A 186 17.56 10.67 12.90
C GLY A 186 16.66 11.16 14.02
#